data_AF-A0A2E0DY85-F1
#
_entry.id   AF-A0A2E0DY85-F1
#
_cell.length_a   1.000
_cell.length_b   1.000
_cell.length_c   1.000
_cell.angle_alpha   90.00
_cell.angle_beta   90.00
_cell.angle_gamma   90.00
#
_symmetry.space_group_name_H-M   'P 1'
#
loop_
_entity.id
_entity.type
_entity.pdbx_description
1 polymer ?
#
loop_
_entity_poly.entity_id
_entity_poly.type
_entity_poly.pdbx_seq_one_letter_code
_entity_poly.pdbx_strand_id
1 'polypeptide(L)' 'MSGETVSDVVEEASKRFGSEFRDMTKNCRIWLNGNPTEIDNPVSDNDEIALLPPVSGG' A
#
# COMPACT_ATOMS: atom_id res chain seq x y z
N MET A 1 -1.22 -14.98 2.40
CA MET A 1 -0.32 -13.89 2.81
C MET A 1 -1.12 -13.08 3.80
N SER A 2 -0.91 -13.28 5.10
CA SER A 2 -1.59 -12.50 6.14
C SER A 2 -0.73 -11.28 6.43
N GLY A 3 -1.12 -10.13 5.92
CA GLY A 3 -0.67 -8.88 6.50
C GLY A 3 -1.65 -8.49 7.59
N GLU A 4 -1.19 -8.28 8.81
CA GLU A 4 -2.07 -7.80 9.88
C GLU A 4 -2.24 -6.28 9.77
N THR A 5 -1.32 -5.62 9.07
CA THR A 5 -1.30 -4.17 8.83
C THR A 5 -1.09 -3.85 7.35
N VAL A 6 -1.34 -2.60 6.98
CA VAL A 6 -1.03 -2.09 5.64
C VAL A 6 0.46 -2.29 5.29
N SER A 7 1.35 -2.16 6.27
CA SER A 7 2.80 -2.35 6.12
C SER A 7 3.16 -3.74 5.64
N ASP A 8 2.56 -4.77 6.25
CA ASP A 8 2.82 -6.17 5.93
C ASP A 8 2.35 -6.49 4.52
N VAL A 9 1.17 -5.99 4.13
CA VAL A 9 0.63 -6.21 2.78
C VAL A 9 1.53 -5.56 1.72
N VAL A 10 1.99 -4.33 1.95
CA VAL A 10 2.91 -3.63 1.02
C VAL A 10 4.28 -4.31 0.97
N GLU A 11 4.78 -4.84 2.08
CA GLU A 11 6.03 -5.59 2.12
C GLU A 11 5.92 -6.91 1.34
N GLU A 12 4.85 -7.68 1.53
CA GLU A 12 4.61 -8.92 0.79
C GLU A 12 4.41 -8.65 -0.71
N ALA A 13 3.71 -7.58 -1.07
CA ALA A 13 3.62 -7.13 -2.45
C ALA A 13 5.00 -6.76 -3.01
N SER A 14 5.84 -6.08 -2.23
CA SER A 14 7.22 -5.75 -2.62
C SER A 14 8.09 -6.98 -2.84
N LYS A 15 7.95 -8.02 -2.00
CA LYS A 15 8.63 -9.32 -2.20
C LYS A 15 8.18 -10.00 -3.48
N ARG A 16 6.89 -9.88 -3.82
CA ARG A 16 6.28 -10.50 -5.01
C ARG A 16 6.60 -9.78 -6.32
N PHE A 17 6.58 -8.44 -6.32
CA PHE A 17 6.73 -7.62 -7.51
C PHE A 17 8.14 -7.02 -7.69
N GLY A 18 8.99 -7.11 -6.68
CA GLY A 18 10.39 -6.71 -6.75
C GLY A 18 10.68 -5.28 -6.30
N SER A 19 11.95 -4.88 -6.45
CA SER A 19 12.47 -3.61 -5.92
C SER A 19 11.87 -2.37 -6.58
N GLU A 20 11.54 -2.42 -7.87
CA GLU A 20 10.92 -1.29 -8.58
C GLU A 20 9.56 -0.92 -7.99
N PHE A 21 8.74 -1.93 -7.67
CA PHE A 21 7.47 -1.72 -6.97
C PHE A 21 7.71 -1.06 -5.61
N ARG A 22 8.65 -1.59 -4.82
CA ARG A 22 9.03 -1.05 -3.50
C ARG A 22 9.49 0.41 -3.59
N ASP A 23 10.21 0.78 -4.64
CA ASP A 23 10.70 2.14 -4.80
C ASP A 23 9.58 3.10 -5.24
N MET A 24 8.65 2.63 -6.06
CA MET A 24 7.44 3.39 -6.41
C MET A 24 6.56 3.65 -5.18
N THR A 25 6.34 2.65 -4.32
CA THR A 25 5.44 2.79 -3.15
C THR A 25 5.87 3.90 -2.20
N LYS A 26 7.18 4.17 -2.08
CA LYS A 26 7.75 5.26 -1.25
C LYS A 26 7.25 6.65 -1.64
N ASN A 27 6.83 6.83 -2.90
CA ASN A 27 6.34 8.10 -3.41
C ASN A 27 4.80 8.15 -3.50
N CYS A 28 4.11 7.07 -3.11
CA CYS A 28 2.65 6.98 -3.17
C CYS A 28 2.01 7.41 -1.85
N ARG A 29 0.79 7.94 -1.94
CA ARG A 29 -0.14 8.00 -0.79
C ARG A 29 -0.86 6.67 -0.65
N ILE A 30 -1.15 6.27 0.58
CA ILE A 30 -1.78 4.98 0.87
C ILE A 30 -3.20 5.20 1.36
N TRP A 31 -4.13 4.44 0.79
CA TRP A 31 -5.56 4.51 1.08
C TRP A 31 -6.06 3.12 1.47
N LEU A 32 -6.89 3.06 2.50
CA LEU A 32 -7.59 1.85 2.95
C LEU A 32 -9.10 2.07 2.80
N ASN A 33 -9.75 1.22 2.02
CA ASN A 33 -11.21 1.30 1.78
C ASN A 33 -11.67 2.70 1.35
N GLY A 34 -10.90 3.34 0.46
CA GLY A 34 -11.23 4.66 -0.08
C GLY A 34 -10.93 5.85 0.83
N ASN A 35 -10.24 5.65 1.97
CA ASN A 35 -9.86 6.73 2.88
C ASN A 35 -8.33 6.77 3.08
N PRO A 36 -7.71 7.97 3.22
CA PRO A 36 -6.30 8.07 3.59
C PRO A 36 -6.00 7.30 4.88
N THR A 37 -4.89 6.57 4.90
CA THR A 37 -4.49 5.74 6.04
C THR A 37 -3.00 5.86 6.33
N GLU A 38 -2.63 5.46 7.54
CA GLU A 38 -1.25 5.21 7.93
C GLU A 38 -0.85 3.74 7.70
N ILE A 39 0.46 3.49 7.66
CA ILE A 39 1.08 2.21 7.31
C ILE A 39 0.87 1.12 8.39
N ASP A 40 0.63 1.52 9.63
CA ASP A 40 0.40 0.66 10.80
C ASP A 40 -1.08 0.31 11.01
N ASN A 41 -1.99 0.86 10.20
CA ASN A 41 -3.42 0.58 10.34
C ASN A 41 -3.68 -0.92 10.11
N PRO A 42 -4.39 -1.60 11.01
CA PRO A 42 -4.75 -3.00 10.83
C PRO A 42 -5.63 -3.22 9.60
N VAL A 43 -5.50 -4.39 8.99
CA VAL A 43 -6.28 -4.82 7.83
C VAL A 43 -6.84 -6.22 8.02
N SER A 44 -7.90 -6.52 7.28
CA SER A 44 -8.59 -7.80 7.21
C SER A 44 -8.65 -8.29 5.77
N ASP A 45 -9.01 -9.56 5.57
CA ASP A 45 -9.05 -10.19 4.24
C ASP A 45 -9.99 -9.51 3.23
N ASN A 46 -10.94 -8.69 3.70
CA ASN A 46 -11.90 -7.97 2.85
C ASN A 46 -11.49 -6.53 2.53
N ASP A 47 -10.38 -6.06 3.09
CA ASP A 47 -9.97 -4.67 2.92
C ASP A 47 -9.24 -4.44 1.58
N GLU A 48 -9.48 -3.27 1.00
CA GLU A 48 -8.81 -2.82 -0.21
C GLU A 48 -7.74 -1.77 0.14
N ILE A 49 -6.50 -2.03 -0.29
CA ILE A 49 -5.39 -1.08 -0.17
C ILE A 49 -5.06 -0.52 -1.54
N ALA A 50 -5.14 0.81 -1.68
CA ALA A 50 -4.74 1.52 -2.88
C ALA A 50 -3.45 2.33 -2.63
N LEU A 51 -2.51 2.20 -3.56
CA LEU A 51 -1.31 3.03 -3.64
C LEU A 51 -1.52 4.07 -4.75
N LEU A 52 -1.57 5.34 -4.37
CA LEU A 52 -1.84 6.44 -5.29
C LEU A 52 -0.55 7.23 -5.53
N PRO A 53 0.09 7.10 -6.72
CA PRO A 53 1.21 7.95 -7.09
C PRO A 53 0.84 9.44 -7.02
N PRO A 54 1.83 10.34 -6.94
CA PRO A 54 1.58 11.77 -7.06
C PRO A 54 0.83 12.03 -8.36
N VAL A 55 -0.34 12.64 -8.27
CA VAL A 55 -1.06 13.04 -9.48
C VAL A 55 -0.26 14.16 -10.13
N SER A 56 0.17 13.97 -11.37
CA SER A 56 0.68 15.04 -12.23
C SER A 56 -0.52 15.90 -12.62
N GLY A 57 -0.93 16.80 -11.72
CA GLY A 57 -1.97 17.78 -12.01
C GLY A 57 -1.55 18.60 -13.23
N GLY A 58 -2.36 18.53 -14.28
CA GLY A 58 -2.37 19.53 -15.36
C GLY A 58 -3.11 20.79 -14.93
#